data_AF-A0A2V8XLI8-F1
#
_entry.id   AF-A0A2V8XLI8-F1
#
_cell.length_a   1.000
_cell.length_b   1.000
_cell.length_c   1.000
_cell.angle_alpha   90.00
_cell.angle_beta   90.00
_cell.angle_gamma   90.00
#
_symmetry.space_group_name_H-M   'P 1'
#
loop_
_entity.id
_entity.type
_entity.pdbx_description
1 polymer ?
#
loop_
_entity_poly.entity_id
_entity_poly.type
_entity_poly.pdbx_seq_one_letter_code
_entity_poly.pdbx_strand_id
1 'polypeptide(L)'
;MNLARWEPRKLSASASAHLDVIRTVAAWAVMWGHLRTLFFVDFQHLLHPGWLLRVIYFLTGFGHQAVTVFFVLSGFLISTTVIKNHFSGTWSWREYAINRSTRLYVVLIPGLLLGSLWDIAGSSLFAPAGVYTHPLSDLGLAIATNSLTIANFLGNLFFLQTILCSPFGSNTPLWSLANEFWYYALFPVALSAGIAFARKEMRVAILLGFVAACLAAFLGLEKLIGFLIWMSGCVLVFAYANFPLRAKGWLSFYIPRWAVTSL
;
A
#
# COMPACT_ATOMS: atom_id res chain seq x y z
N MET A 1 -7.45 -32.80 1.27
CA MET A 1 -7.58 -31.68 0.31
C MET A 1 -6.30 -31.65 -0.51
N ASN A 2 -6.38 -31.84 -1.84
CA ASN A 2 -5.20 -32.03 -2.68
C ASN A 2 -4.52 -30.66 -2.90
N LEU A 3 -3.55 -30.35 -2.04
CA LEU A 3 -2.86 -29.07 -1.94
C LEU A 3 -2.13 -28.67 -3.24
N ALA A 4 -1.77 -29.64 -4.08
CA ALA A 4 -1.07 -29.44 -5.35
C ALA A 4 -1.84 -28.60 -6.40
N ARG A 5 -3.19 -28.55 -6.34
CA ARG A 5 -4.00 -27.75 -7.28
C ARG A 5 -3.87 -26.23 -7.04
N TRP A 6 -3.30 -25.81 -5.92
CA TRP A 6 -3.28 -24.43 -5.47
C TRP A 6 -1.90 -23.78 -5.56
N GLU A 7 -0.92 -24.44 -6.20
CA GLU A 7 0.40 -23.84 -6.41
C GLU A 7 0.32 -22.64 -7.37
N PRO A 8 0.78 -21.45 -6.95
CA PRO A 8 0.83 -20.29 -7.83
C PRO A 8 1.82 -20.52 -8.98
N ARG A 9 1.43 -20.13 -10.19
CA ARG A 9 2.36 -20.09 -11.34
C ARG A 9 3.51 -19.13 -11.04
N LYS A 10 4.75 -19.52 -11.38
CA LYS A 10 5.90 -18.61 -11.31
C LYS A 10 5.68 -17.44 -12.27
N LEU A 11 5.79 -16.20 -11.75
CA LEU A 11 5.82 -15.01 -12.58
C LEU A 11 7.16 -14.95 -13.34
N SER A 12 7.12 -14.60 -14.62
CA SER A 12 8.35 -14.30 -15.37
C SER A 12 8.94 -12.97 -14.89
N ALA A 13 10.26 -12.79 -15.06
CA ALA A 13 10.93 -11.52 -14.71
C ALA A 13 10.28 -10.33 -15.43
N SER A 14 9.89 -10.51 -16.69
CA SER A 14 9.16 -9.51 -17.46
C SER A 14 7.79 -9.18 -16.85
N ALA A 15 7.00 -10.19 -16.44
CA ALA A 15 5.71 -9.94 -15.80
C ALA A 15 5.87 -9.17 -14.47
N SER A 16 6.89 -9.48 -13.67
CA SER A 16 7.21 -8.72 -12.46
C SER A 16 7.54 -7.25 -12.77
N ALA A 17 8.38 -7.02 -13.78
CA ALA A 17 8.77 -5.67 -14.19
C ALA A 17 7.56 -4.82 -14.64
N HIS A 18 6.62 -5.40 -15.39
CA HIS A 18 5.39 -4.69 -15.77
C HIS A 18 4.53 -4.32 -14.55
N LEU A 19 4.43 -5.22 -13.56
CA LEU A 19 3.70 -4.93 -12.33
C LEU A 19 4.38 -3.80 -11.53
N ASP A 20 5.70 -3.77 -11.50
CA ASP A 20 6.46 -2.70 -10.84
C ASP A 20 6.28 -1.34 -11.53
N VAL A 21 6.21 -1.31 -12.86
CA VAL A 21 5.87 -0.09 -13.63
C VAL A 21 4.46 0.39 -13.28
N ILE A 22 3.46 -0.49 -13.26
CA ILE A 22 2.08 -0.11 -12.92
C ILE A 22 2.02 0.44 -11.48
N ARG A 23 2.75 -0.18 -10.54
CA ARG A 23 2.85 0.32 -9.16
C ARG A 23 3.49 1.71 -9.10
N THR A 24 4.51 1.95 -9.90
CA THR A 24 5.18 3.26 -10.00
C THR A 24 4.23 4.33 -10.53
N VAL A 25 3.51 4.02 -11.62
CA VAL A 25 2.51 4.92 -12.21
C VAL A 25 1.38 5.20 -11.21
N ALA A 26 0.91 4.17 -10.49
CA ALA A 26 -0.09 4.36 -9.44
C ALA A 26 0.43 5.27 -8.32
N ALA A 27 1.64 5.06 -7.83
CA ALA A 27 2.25 5.91 -6.80
C ALA A 27 2.37 7.38 -7.27
N TRP A 28 2.73 7.61 -8.54
CA TRP A 28 2.78 8.95 -9.11
C TRP A 28 1.39 9.58 -9.23
N ALA A 29 0.37 8.84 -9.66
CA ALA A 29 -1.00 9.34 -9.72
C ALA A 29 -1.50 9.77 -8.33
N VAL A 30 -1.17 9.01 -7.27
CA VAL A 30 -1.46 9.36 -5.88
C VAL A 30 -0.74 10.63 -5.45
N MET A 31 0.57 10.73 -5.75
CA MET A 31 1.37 11.92 -5.45
C MET A 31 0.77 13.17 -6.11
N TRP A 32 0.45 13.11 -7.41
CA TRP A 32 -0.17 14.22 -8.13
C TRP A 32 -1.56 14.58 -7.59
N GLY A 33 -2.34 13.59 -7.17
CA GLY A 33 -3.62 13.82 -6.48
C GLY A 33 -3.43 14.63 -5.20
N HIS A 34 -2.43 14.29 -4.38
CA HIS A 34 -2.10 15.03 -3.15
C HIS A 34 -1.54 16.44 -3.43
N LEU A 35 -0.67 16.61 -4.44
CA LEU A 35 -0.20 17.94 -4.85
C LEU A 35 -1.37 18.81 -5.32
N ARG A 36 -2.33 18.26 -6.06
CA ARG A 36 -3.52 19.01 -6.49
C ARG A 36 -4.29 19.51 -5.28
N THR A 37 -4.61 18.64 -4.31
CA THR A 37 -5.33 19.06 -3.09
C THR A 37 -4.55 20.08 -2.24
N LEU A 38 -3.22 20.09 -2.32
CA LEU A 38 -2.39 21.06 -1.59
C LEU A 38 -2.39 22.45 -2.22
N PHE A 39 -2.28 22.54 -3.55
CA PHE A 39 -2.02 23.80 -4.25
C PHE A 39 -3.24 24.36 -4.99
N PHE A 40 -4.26 23.55 -5.25
CA PHE A 40 -5.42 23.93 -6.03
C PHE A 40 -6.71 23.77 -5.23
N VAL A 41 -7.60 24.75 -5.39
CA VAL A 41 -8.95 24.75 -4.81
C VAL A 41 -9.78 23.61 -5.40
N ASP A 42 -10.75 23.09 -4.65
CA ASP A 42 -11.65 22.09 -5.19
C ASP A 42 -12.41 22.53 -6.43
N PHE A 43 -12.64 21.55 -7.31
CA PHE A 43 -13.28 21.77 -8.61
C PHE A 43 -14.65 22.44 -8.49
N GLN A 44 -15.39 22.14 -7.41
CA GLN A 44 -16.72 22.66 -7.13
C GLN A 44 -16.75 24.17 -6.88
N HIS A 45 -15.63 24.77 -6.48
CA HIS A 45 -15.51 26.20 -6.17
C HIS A 45 -14.87 27.00 -7.32
N LEU A 46 -14.58 26.37 -8.46
CA LEU A 46 -14.06 27.05 -9.64
C LEU A 46 -15.18 27.78 -10.39
N LEU A 47 -15.14 29.10 -10.39
CA LEU A 47 -16.14 29.95 -11.05
C LEU A 47 -16.18 29.74 -12.58
N HIS A 48 -15.02 29.57 -13.23
CA HIS A 48 -14.92 29.30 -14.68
C HIS A 48 -13.69 28.43 -15.06
N PRO A 49 -13.75 27.08 -14.95
CA PRO A 49 -12.62 26.24 -15.31
C PRO A 49 -12.48 26.16 -16.85
N GLY A 50 -11.38 26.70 -17.37
CA GLY A 50 -10.97 26.51 -18.76
C GLY A 50 -10.72 25.03 -19.10
N TRP A 51 -10.76 24.68 -20.39
CA TRP A 51 -10.69 23.28 -20.85
C TRP A 51 -9.44 22.55 -20.34
N LEU A 52 -8.28 23.22 -20.33
CA LEU A 52 -7.01 22.66 -19.86
C LEU A 52 -7.07 22.32 -18.37
N LEU A 53 -7.69 23.19 -17.56
CA LEU A 53 -7.85 22.97 -16.13
C LEU A 53 -8.77 21.77 -15.86
N ARG A 54 -9.84 21.59 -16.65
CA ARG A 54 -10.72 20.41 -16.54
C ARG A 54 -9.95 19.10 -16.82
N VAL A 55 -9.07 19.10 -17.82
CA VAL A 55 -8.23 17.93 -18.14
C VAL A 55 -7.26 17.62 -16.98
N ILE A 56 -6.61 18.64 -16.43
CA ILE A 56 -5.70 18.47 -15.29
C ILE A 56 -6.44 17.89 -14.07
N TYR A 57 -7.61 18.44 -13.73
CA TYR A 57 -8.42 17.96 -12.61
C TYR A 57 -8.94 16.54 -12.84
N PHE A 58 -9.30 16.19 -14.08
CA PHE A 58 -9.69 14.84 -14.41
C PHE A 58 -8.53 13.87 -14.19
N LEU A 59 -7.35 14.14 -14.74
CA LEU A 59 -6.18 13.25 -14.63
C LEU A 59 -5.68 13.10 -13.19
N THR A 60 -5.76 14.14 -12.38
CA THR A 60 -5.28 14.16 -10.99
C THR A 60 -6.36 13.80 -9.96
N GLY A 61 -7.61 13.58 -10.40
CA GLY A 61 -8.72 13.19 -9.53
C GLY A 61 -8.72 11.72 -9.11
N PHE A 62 -7.87 10.89 -9.70
CA PHE A 62 -7.88 9.43 -9.50
C PHE A 62 -7.00 8.93 -8.33
N GLY A 63 -6.67 9.80 -7.37
CA GLY A 63 -5.76 9.45 -6.26
C GLY A 63 -6.23 8.24 -5.45
N HIS A 64 -7.49 8.22 -5.01
CA HIS A 64 -8.02 7.09 -4.23
C HIS A 64 -8.04 5.78 -5.03
N GLN A 65 -8.44 5.84 -6.30
CA GLN A 65 -8.50 4.69 -7.22
C GLN A 65 -7.09 4.15 -7.47
N ALA A 66 -6.09 5.02 -7.61
CA ALA A 66 -4.70 4.62 -7.77
C ALA A 66 -4.17 3.89 -6.52
N VAL A 67 -4.51 4.34 -5.30
CA VAL A 67 -4.18 3.61 -4.07
C VAL A 67 -4.87 2.24 -4.04
N THR A 68 -6.13 2.14 -4.46
CA THR A 68 -6.86 0.86 -4.56
C THR A 68 -6.13 -0.11 -5.49
N VAL A 69 -5.73 0.33 -6.69
CA VAL A 69 -4.95 -0.48 -7.64
C VAL A 69 -3.63 -0.93 -7.02
N PHE A 70 -2.91 -0.01 -6.35
CA PHE A 70 -1.67 -0.34 -5.65
C PHE A 70 -1.87 -1.42 -4.59
N PHE A 71 -2.95 -1.36 -3.79
CA PHE A 71 -3.27 -2.39 -2.80
C PHE A 71 -3.60 -3.74 -3.43
N VAL A 72 -4.37 -3.78 -4.52
CA VAL A 72 -4.67 -5.04 -5.23
C VAL A 72 -3.39 -5.68 -5.78
N LEU A 73 -2.51 -4.90 -6.40
CA LEU A 73 -1.22 -5.38 -6.91
C LEU A 73 -0.30 -5.86 -5.78
N SER A 74 -0.33 -5.15 -4.66
CA SER A 74 0.39 -5.52 -3.44
C SER A 74 -0.08 -6.87 -2.90
N GLY A 75 -1.40 -7.07 -2.79
CA GLY A 75 -2.00 -8.34 -2.43
C GLY A 75 -1.60 -9.47 -3.36
N PHE A 76 -1.70 -9.25 -4.67
CA PHE A 76 -1.32 -10.26 -5.66
C PHE A 76 0.14 -10.73 -5.51
N LEU A 77 1.10 -9.80 -5.43
CA LEU A 77 2.53 -10.13 -5.35
C LEU A 77 2.92 -10.79 -4.03
N ILE A 78 2.39 -10.28 -2.92
CA ILE A 78 2.70 -10.79 -1.59
C ILE A 78 2.04 -12.14 -1.38
N SER A 79 0.76 -12.29 -1.70
CA SER A 79 0.07 -13.58 -1.59
C SER A 79 0.75 -14.64 -2.46
N THR A 80 1.14 -14.33 -3.70
CA THR A 80 1.90 -15.27 -4.54
C THR A 80 3.18 -15.76 -3.85
N THR A 81 3.96 -14.84 -3.28
CA THR A 81 5.24 -15.16 -2.62
C THR A 81 5.04 -15.98 -1.35
N VAL A 82 4.13 -15.54 -0.48
CA VAL A 82 3.86 -16.16 0.82
C VAL A 82 3.26 -17.56 0.63
N ILE A 83 2.29 -17.70 -0.27
CA ILE A 83 1.68 -19.00 -0.62
C ILE A 83 2.78 -19.92 -1.15
N LYS A 84 3.50 -19.53 -2.20
CA LYS A 84 4.56 -20.35 -2.80
C LYS A 84 5.57 -20.84 -1.76
N ASN A 85 6.06 -19.97 -0.89
CA ASN A 85 7.05 -20.32 0.14
C ASN A 85 6.50 -21.30 1.18
N HIS A 86 5.21 -21.21 1.52
CA HIS A 86 4.56 -22.19 2.40
C HIS A 86 4.42 -23.57 1.75
N PHE A 87 4.04 -23.61 0.46
CA PHE A 87 3.91 -24.85 -0.29
C PHE A 87 5.27 -25.54 -0.54
N SER A 88 6.32 -24.77 -0.82
CA SER A 88 7.68 -25.31 -0.99
C SER A 88 8.39 -25.65 0.32
N GLY A 89 7.78 -25.39 1.48
CA GLY A 89 8.40 -25.62 2.80
C GLY A 89 9.57 -24.68 3.13
N THR A 90 9.77 -23.62 2.35
CA THR A 90 10.86 -22.64 2.52
C THR A 90 10.40 -21.36 3.22
N TRP A 91 9.29 -21.43 3.97
CA TRP A 91 8.74 -20.27 4.68
C TRP A 91 9.60 -19.89 5.89
N SER A 92 10.03 -18.63 5.93
CA SER A 92 10.76 -18.04 7.05
C SER A 92 10.12 -16.72 7.46
N TRP A 93 9.58 -16.69 8.69
CA TRP A 93 9.00 -15.46 9.28
C TRP A 93 10.02 -14.34 9.38
N ARG A 94 11.26 -14.67 9.74
CA ARG A 94 12.35 -13.71 9.91
C ARG A 94 12.71 -13.05 8.58
N GLU A 95 12.95 -13.84 7.54
CA GLU A 95 13.32 -13.30 6.23
C GLU A 95 12.18 -12.49 5.62
N TYR A 96 10.94 -12.98 5.76
CA TYR A 96 9.78 -12.23 5.31
C TYR A 96 9.67 -10.88 6.03
N ALA A 97 9.73 -10.86 7.37
CA ALA A 97 9.63 -9.64 8.15
C ALA A 97 10.75 -8.65 7.80
N ILE A 98 12.01 -9.10 7.71
CA ILE A 98 13.13 -8.23 7.33
C ILE A 98 12.90 -7.64 5.93
N ASN A 99 12.60 -8.47 4.92
CA ASN A 99 12.43 -8.01 3.55
C ASN A 99 11.29 -6.98 3.41
N ARG A 100 10.16 -7.19 4.11
CA ARG A 100 9.02 -6.28 4.04
C ARG A 100 9.22 -5.02 4.88
N SER A 101 9.78 -5.14 6.07
CA SER A 101 10.12 -4.00 6.90
C SER A 101 11.16 -3.11 6.23
N THR A 102 12.27 -3.67 5.73
CA THR A 102 13.30 -2.88 5.02
C THR A 102 12.70 -2.11 3.86
N ARG A 103 11.84 -2.75 3.05
CA ARG A 103 11.15 -2.08 1.94
C ARG A 103 10.33 -0.86 2.37
N LEU A 104 9.64 -0.94 3.50
CA LEU A 104 8.81 0.15 4.01
C LEU A 104 9.65 1.21 4.72
N TYR A 105 10.61 0.81 5.57
CA TYR A 105 11.46 1.71 6.34
C TYR A 105 12.41 2.54 5.47
N VAL A 106 12.88 2.00 4.34
CA VAL A 106 13.72 2.74 3.37
C VAL A 106 12.98 3.96 2.82
N VAL A 107 11.65 3.92 2.73
CA VAL A 107 10.84 5.07 2.28
C VAL A 107 10.35 5.90 3.47
N LEU A 108 9.92 5.24 4.55
CA LEU A 108 9.34 5.89 5.72
C LEU A 108 10.34 6.78 6.45
N ILE A 109 11.56 6.29 6.74
CA ILE A 109 12.53 7.05 7.54
C ILE A 109 12.94 8.34 6.82
N PRO A 110 13.38 8.32 5.54
CA PRO A 110 13.64 9.55 4.82
C PRO A 110 12.41 10.44 4.70
N GLY A 111 11.22 9.85 4.49
CA GLY A 111 9.96 10.60 4.41
C GLY A 111 9.64 11.37 5.68
N LEU A 112 9.79 10.75 6.85
CA LEU A 112 9.55 11.40 8.15
C LEU A 112 10.58 12.50 8.44
N LEU A 113 11.86 12.26 8.12
CA LEU A 113 12.94 13.23 8.37
C LEU A 113 12.86 14.43 7.44
N LEU A 114 12.62 14.21 6.14
CA LEU A 114 12.42 15.30 5.19
C LEU A 114 11.11 16.04 5.51
N GLY A 115 10.04 15.31 5.83
CA GLY A 115 8.77 15.89 6.25
C GLY A 115 8.91 16.81 7.47
N SER A 116 9.58 16.37 8.54
CA SER A 116 9.83 17.24 9.69
C SER A 116 10.67 18.45 9.35
N LEU A 117 11.72 18.28 8.53
CA LEU A 117 12.57 19.38 8.09
C LEU A 117 11.73 20.46 7.39
N TRP A 118 10.88 20.05 6.43
CA TRP A 118 10.03 20.96 5.68
C TRP A 118 8.91 21.57 6.54
N ASP A 119 8.32 20.82 7.48
CA ASP A 119 7.28 21.35 8.35
C ASP A 119 7.85 22.38 9.36
N ILE A 120 9.07 22.17 9.87
CA ILE A 120 9.76 23.11 10.77
C ILE A 120 10.20 24.36 9.97
N ALA A 121 10.81 24.17 8.81
CA ALA A 121 11.20 25.29 7.95
C ALA A 121 9.98 26.09 7.46
N GLY A 122 8.92 25.39 7.05
CA GLY A 122 7.70 26.00 6.57
C GLY A 122 6.95 26.76 7.65
N SER A 123 6.82 26.19 8.85
CA SER A 123 6.17 26.85 9.99
C SER A 123 6.94 28.07 10.50
N SER A 124 8.27 28.11 10.37
CA SER A 124 9.08 29.28 10.75
C SER A 124 9.11 30.37 9.68
N LEU A 125 9.24 30.01 8.40
CA LEU A 125 9.34 30.97 7.29
C LEU A 125 7.98 31.54 6.86
N PHE A 126 6.91 30.73 6.94
CA PHE A 126 5.57 31.09 6.46
C PHE A 126 4.55 31.20 7.60
N ALA A 127 5.00 31.39 8.84
CA ALA A 127 4.12 31.64 10.00
C ALA A 127 3.04 32.71 9.73
N PRO A 128 3.33 33.84 9.06
CA PRO A 128 2.32 34.86 8.79
C PRO A 128 1.29 34.47 7.73
N ALA A 129 1.61 33.50 6.85
CA ALA A 129 0.75 33.09 5.74
C ALA A 129 -0.35 32.10 6.16
N GLY A 130 -0.32 31.60 7.39
CA GLY A 130 -1.37 30.74 7.95
C GLY A 130 -1.42 29.29 7.43
N VAL A 131 -0.54 28.94 6.49
CA VAL A 131 -0.53 27.64 5.78
C VAL A 131 -0.32 26.44 6.73
N TYR A 132 0.44 26.64 7.81
CA TYR A 132 0.77 25.61 8.81
C TYR A 132 -0.04 25.74 10.12
N THR A 133 -0.88 26.77 10.25
CA THR A 133 -1.63 27.09 11.48
C THR A 133 -3.13 26.80 11.38
N HIS A 134 -3.64 26.56 10.17
CA HIS A 134 -5.02 26.11 9.94
C HIS A 134 -5.05 24.68 9.38
N PRO A 135 -6.13 23.92 9.64
CA PRO A 135 -6.36 22.65 8.96
C PRO A 135 -6.41 22.89 7.45
N LEU A 136 -5.56 22.20 6.69
CA LEU A 136 -5.66 22.17 5.23
C LEU A 136 -6.92 21.36 4.90
N SER A 137 -7.97 22.04 4.43
CA SER A 137 -9.36 21.55 4.35
C SER A 137 -9.52 20.15 3.75
N ASP A 138 -8.63 19.75 2.83
CA ASP A 138 -8.71 18.46 2.11
C ASP A 138 -7.59 17.47 2.43
N LEU A 139 -6.61 17.84 3.28
CA LEU A 139 -5.56 16.90 3.72
C LEU A 139 -5.82 16.33 5.11
N GLY A 140 -6.77 16.89 5.86
CA GLY A 140 -7.22 16.38 7.15
C GLY A 140 -7.39 17.49 8.19
N LEU A 141 -8.06 17.14 9.29
CA LEU A 141 -8.35 18.08 10.39
C LEU A 141 -7.11 18.41 11.24
N ALA A 142 -5.96 17.79 10.97
CA ALA A 142 -4.75 17.93 11.75
C ALA A 142 -3.96 19.16 11.28
N ILE A 143 -3.78 20.10 12.20
CA ILE A 143 -2.84 21.21 12.05
C ILE A 143 -1.43 20.62 12.14
N ALA A 144 -0.62 20.78 11.09
CA ALA A 144 0.70 20.16 10.98
C ALA A 144 1.57 20.44 12.22
N THR A 145 1.52 21.65 12.77
CA THR A 145 2.28 22.06 13.97
C THR A 145 1.86 21.30 15.24
N ASN A 146 0.58 20.99 15.43
CA ASN A 146 0.10 20.21 16.58
C ASN A 146 0.46 18.73 16.48
N SER A 147 0.75 18.24 15.26
CA SER A 147 1.14 16.86 15.01
C SER A 147 2.65 16.60 15.07
N LEU A 148 3.50 17.62 15.16
CA LEU A 148 4.96 17.52 15.29
C LEU A 148 5.39 17.16 16.72
N THR A 149 4.85 16.08 17.27
CA THR A 149 5.23 15.57 18.60
C THR A 149 6.13 14.34 18.48
N ILE A 150 7.01 14.14 19.47
CA ILE A 150 7.85 12.94 19.55
C ILE A 150 6.97 11.67 19.62
N ALA A 151 5.83 11.74 20.32
CA ALA A 151 4.86 10.66 20.39
C ALA A 151 4.32 10.30 19.00
N ASN A 152 3.94 11.28 18.18
CA ASN A 152 3.49 11.02 16.81
C ASN A 152 4.64 10.54 15.92
N PHE A 153 5.85 11.06 16.06
CA PHE A 153 7.02 10.58 15.32
C PHE A 153 7.25 9.09 15.57
N LEU A 154 7.31 8.67 16.85
CA LEU A 154 7.48 7.27 17.24
C LEU A 154 6.29 6.41 16.81
N GLY A 155 5.06 6.92 16.96
CA GLY A 155 3.88 6.20 16.51
C GLY A 155 3.89 5.95 15.00
N ASN A 156 4.28 6.95 14.20
CA ASN A 156 4.38 6.81 12.74
C ASN A 156 5.53 5.87 12.34
N LEU A 157 6.64 5.88 13.09
CA LEU A 157 7.77 4.96 12.90
C LEU A 157 7.36 3.48 13.08
N PHE A 158 6.36 3.22 13.94
CA PHE A 158 5.78 1.90 14.15
C PHE A 158 4.47 1.66 13.38
N PHE A 159 4.15 2.48 12.37
CA PHE A 159 2.95 2.34 11.54
C PHE A 159 1.63 2.42 12.32
N LEU A 160 1.59 3.21 13.40
CA LEU A 160 0.41 3.38 14.27
C LEU A 160 -0.45 4.59 13.94
N GLN A 161 -0.05 5.38 12.93
CA GLN A 161 -0.83 6.52 12.47
C GLN A 161 -2.21 6.08 12.01
N THR A 162 -3.23 6.89 12.32
CA THR A 162 -4.66 6.63 12.09
C THR A 162 -5.24 5.42 12.84
N ILE A 163 -4.46 4.82 13.77
CA ILE A 163 -4.94 3.78 14.70
C ILE A 163 -4.84 4.31 16.13
N LEU A 164 -3.63 4.60 16.59
CA LEU A 164 -3.36 5.10 17.96
C LEU A 164 -2.86 6.53 17.98
N CYS A 165 -2.31 7.03 16.88
CA CYS A 165 -1.77 8.38 16.80
C CYS A 165 -2.18 9.09 15.51
N SER A 166 -1.97 10.41 15.48
CA SER A 166 -2.19 11.19 14.26
C SER A 166 -1.01 11.02 13.30
N PRO A 167 -1.23 11.21 11.98
CA PRO A 167 -0.13 11.35 11.03
C PRO A 167 0.86 12.40 11.51
N PHE A 168 2.16 12.13 11.36
CA PHE A 168 3.20 13.01 11.85
C PHE A 168 3.39 14.23 10.92
N GLY A 169 3.20 15.43 11.46
CA GLY A 169 3.30 16.67 10.70
C GLY A 169 2.24 16.75 9.58
N SER A 170 2.63 17.27 8.43
CA SER A 170 1.77 17.37 7.24
C SER A 170 1.66 16.05 6.44
N ASN A 171 2.26 14.95 6.90
CA ASN A 171 2.34 13.68 6.17
C ASN A 171 1.04 12.84 6.25
N THR A 172 -0.08 13.45 5.91
CA THR A 172 -1.40 12.82 5.95
C THR A 172 -1.53 11.56 5.07
N PRO A 173 -0.82 11.40 3.92
CA PRO A 173 -0.86 10.18 3.11
C PRO A 173 -0.25 8.92 3.77
N LEU A 174 0.39 9.04 4.94
CA LEU A 174 1.01 7.93 5.67
C LEU A 174 0.02 6.84 6.09
N TRP A 175 -1.29 7.12 6.10
CA TRP A 175 -2.33 6.14 6.38
C TRP A 175 -2.23 4.90 5.46
N SER A 176 -1.90 5.11 4.19
CA SER A 176 -1.85 4.04 3.18
C SER A 176 -0.68 3.09 3.44
N LEU A 177 0.46 3.63 3.90
CA LEU A 177 1.65 2.86 4.27
C LEU A 177 1.45 2.06 5.55
N ALA A 178 0.77 2.64 6.56
CA ALA A 178 0.39 1.89 7.77
C ALA A 178 -0.51 0.70 7.43
N ASN A 179 -1.51 0.92 6.58
CA ASN A 179 -2.37 -0.17 6.13
C ASN A 179 -1.57 -1.27 5.44
N GLU A 180 -0.65 -0.92 4.54
CA GLU A 180 0.18 -1.90 3.85
C GLU A 180 1.02 -2.74 4.83
N PHE A 181 1.63 -2.12 5.84
CA PHE A 181 2.37 -2.83 6.89
C PHE A 181 1.50 -3.85 7.63
N TRP A 182 0.33 -3.42 8.10
CA TRP A 182 -0.55 -4.29 8.87
C TRP A 182 -1.19 -5.39 8.03
N TYR A 183 -1.46 -5.15 6.75
CA TYR A 183 -1.91 -6.20 5.83
C TYR A 183 -0.82 -7.24 5.60
N TYR A 184 0.45 -6.82 5.54
CA TYR A 184 1.58 -7.74 5.44
C TYR A 184 1.81 -8.57 6.70
N ALA A 185 1.37 -8.09 7.87
CA ALA A 185 1.41 -8.85 9.11
C ALA A 185 0.19 -9.80 9.22
N LEU A 186 -1.01 -9.30 8.96
CA LEU A 186 -2.25 -10.05 9.12
C LEU A 186 -2.36 -11.22 8.13
N PHE A 187 -2.01 -11.00 6.85
CA PHE A 187 -2.21 -12.01 5.82
C PHE A 187 -1.41 -13.31 6.05
N PRO A 188 -0.08 -13.28 6.28
CA PRO A 188 0.67 -14.51 6.51
C PRO A 188 0.19 -15.24 7.77
N VAL A 189 -0.14 -14.54 8.85
CA VAL A 189 -0.66 -15.15 10.09
C VAL A 189 -1.99 -15.86 9.81
N ALA A 190 -2.92 -15.19 9.15
CA ALA A 190 -4.21 -15.77 8.77
C ALA A 190 -4.05 -16.98 7.82
N LEU A 191 -3.15 -16.88 6.85
CA LEU A 191 -2.86 -17.98 5.92
C LEU A 191 -2.23 -19.18 6.65
N SER A 192 -1.22 -18.95 7.50
CA SER A 192 -0.58 -20.02 8.28
C SER A 192 -1.57 -20.69 9.23
N ALA A 193 -2.51 -19.94 9.83
CA ALA A 193 -3.61 -20.49 10.62
C ALA A 193 -4.50 -21.42 9.78
N GLY A 194 -4.89 -20.99 8.57
CA GLY A 194 -5.67 -21.79 7.63
C GLY A 194 -4.95 -23.06 7.15
N ILE A 195 -3.64 -22.96 6.89
CA ILE A 195 -2.81 -24.12 6.52
C ILE A 195 -2.71 -25.11 7.69
N ALA A 196 -2.43 -24.63 8.91
CA ALA A 196 -2.37 -25.47 10.10
C ALA A 196 -3.71 -26.18 10.36
N PHE A 197 -4.83 -25.46 10.18
CA PHE A 197 -6.16 -26.05 10.26
C PHE A 197 -6.36 -27.16 9.22
N ALA A 198 -5.99 -26.93 7.96
CA ALA A 198 -6.07 -27.93 6.90
C ALA A 198 -5.19 -29.16 7.14
N ARG A 199 -4.07 -28.99 7.85
CA ARG A 199 -3.16 -30.08 8.30
C ARG A 199 -3.60 -30.76 9.60
N LYS A 200 -4.72 -30.34 10.19
CA LYS A 200 -5.24 -30.82 11.49
C LYS A 200 -4.32 -30.49 12.69
N GLU A 201 -3.44 -29.52 12.56
CA GLU A 201 -2.57 -29.01 13.64
C GLU A 201 -3.33 -28.00 14.51
N MET A 202 -4.37 -28.47 15.21
CA MET A 202 -5.37 -27.60 15.86
C MET A 202 -4.77 -26.60 16.87
N ARG A 203 -3.74 -26.99 17.62
CA ARG A 203 -3.08 -26.08 18.59
C ARG A 203 -2.47 -24.87 17.88
N VAL A 204 -1.77 -25.11 16.77
CA VAL A 204 -1.13 -24.06 15.96
C VAL A 204 -2.19 -23.22 15.27
N ALA A 205 -3.22 -23.86 14.71
CA ALA A 205 -4.34 -23.17 14.06
C ALA A 205 -5.08 -22.23 15.00
N ILE A 206 -5.38 -22.67 16.23
CA ILE A 206 -6.06 -21.84 17.25
C ILE A 206 -5.17 -20.68 17.67
N LEU A 207 -3.89 -20.93 17.96
CA LEU A 207 -2.96 -19.88 18.37
C LEU A 207 -2.79 -18.80 17.30
N LEU A 208 -2.51 -19.20 16.05
CA LEU A 208 -2.35 -18.25 14.95
C LEU A 208 -3.69 -17.58 14.58
N GLY A 209 -4.80 -18.31 14.66
CA GLY A 209 -6.14 -17.75 14.46
C GLY A 209 -6.49 -16.70 15.50
N PHE A 210 -6.14 -16.93 16.76
CA PHE A 210 -6.30 -15.95 17.83
C PHE A 210 -5.43 -14.70 17.58
N VAL A 211 -4.16 -14.88 17.20
CA VAL A 211 -3.28 -13.76 16.84
C VAL A 211 -3.87 -12.96 15.65
N ALA A 212 -4.34 -13.63 14.60
CA ALA A 212 -4.98 -12.96 13.48
C ALA A 212 -6.23 -12.18 13.90
N ALA A 213 -7.05 -12.75 14.78
CA ALA A 213 -8.24 -12.08 15.32
C ALA A 213 -7.88 -10.84 16.16
N CYS A 214 -6.84 -10.93 17.01
CA CYS A 214 -6.34 -9.78 17.76
C CYS A 214 -5.83 -8.67 16.85
N LEU A 215 -5.08 -9.01 15.80
CA LEU A 215 -4.60 -8.05 14.80
C LEU A 215 -5.76 -7.38 14.05
N ALA A 216 -6.76 -8.17 13.63
CA ALA A 216 -7.94 -7.65 12.95
C ALA A 216 -8.77 -6.73 13.86
N ALA A 217 -8.95 -7.10 15.13
CA ALA A 217 -9.63 -6.28 16.12
C ALA A 217 -8.88 -4.97 16.39
N PHE A 218 -7.55 -5.02 16.48
CA PHE A 218 -6.71 -3.84 16.67
C PHE A 218 -6.79 -2.84 15.51
N LEU A 219 -6.93 -3.32 14.27
CA LEU A 219 -7.04 -2.46 13.09
C LEU A 219 -8.40 -1.75 12.97
N GLY A 220 -9.46 -2.37 13.50
CA GLY A 220 -10.82 -1.87 13.34
C GLY A 220 -11.44 -2.16 11.96
N LEU A 221 -12.77 -2.06 11.89
CA LEU A 221 -13.56 -2.48 10.72
C LEU A 221 -13.26 -1.67 9.46
N GLU A 222 -13.06 -0.35 9.57
CA GLU A 222 -12.79 0.52 8.42
C GLU A 222 -11.53 0.08 7.65
N LYS A 223 -10.48 -0.26 8.39
CA LYS A 223 -9.19 -0.70 7.84
C LYS A 223 -9.29 -2.10 7.26
N LEU A 224 -10.16 -2.95 7.80
CA LEU A 224 -10.42 -4.29 7.26
C LEU A 224 -11.13 -4.25 5.91
N ILE A 225 -11.90 -3.21 5.60
CA ILE A 225 -12.45 -3.03 4.24
C ILE A 225 -11.31 -2.89 3.22
N GLY A 226 -10.29 -2.08 3.53
CA GLY A 226 -9.07 -1.99 2.71
C GLY A 226 -8.32 -3.32 2.63
N PHE A 227 -8.34 -4.12 3.70
CA PHE A 227 -7.78 -5.48 3.68
C PHE A 227 -8.55 -6.40 2.73
N LEU A 228 -9.88 -6.31 2.65
CA LEU A 228 -10.68 -7.07 1.68
C LEU A 228 -10.34 -6.70 0.23
N ILE A 229 -10.13 -5.41 -0.05
CA ILE A 229 -9.65 -4.94 -1.35
C ILE A 229 -8.27 -5.53 -1.65
N TRP A 230 -7.35 -5.47 -0.69
CA TRP A 230 -6.02 -6.07 -0.81
C TRP A 230 -6.11 -7.59 -1.07
N MET A 231 -7.02 -8.28 -0.37
CA MET A 231 -7.30 -9.71 -0.55
C MET A 231 -7.89 -10.06 -1.91
N SER A 232 -8.52 -9.12 -2.63
CA SER A 232 -8.94 -9.38 -4.01
C SER A 232 -7.74 -9.69 -4.91
N GLY A 233 -6.56 -9.12 -4.62
CA GLY A 233 -5.29 -9.51 -5.25
C GLY A 233 -4.90 -10.97 -5.00
N CYS A 234 -5.15 -11.48 -3.79
CA CYS A 234 -4.96 -12.90 -3.46
C CYS A 234 -5.90 -13.81 -4.26
N VAL A 235 -7.17 -13.40 -4.40
CA VAL A 235 -8.15 -14.12 -5.24
C VAL A 235 -7.67 -14.21 -6.69
N LEU A 236 -7.06 -13.15 -7.23
CA LEU A 236 -6.48 -13.16 -8.57
C LEU A 236 -5.35 -14.19 -8.73
N VAL A 237 -4.57 -14.46 -7.67
CA VAL A 237 -3.53 -15.52 -7.71
C VAL A 237 -4.18 -16.88 -7.98
N PHE A 238 -5.26 -17.19 -7.26
CA PHE A 238 -5.97 -18.45 -7.43
C PHE A 238 -6.73 -18.52 -8.76
N ALA A 239 -7.30 -17.40 -9.22
CA ALA A 239 -7.92 -17.31 -10.54
C ALA A 239 -6.88 -17.56 -11.64
N TYR A 240 -5.72 -16.91 -11.58
CA TYR A 240 -4.63 -17.09 -12.54
C TYR A 240 -4.06 -18.52 -12.55
N ALA A 241 -4.03 -19.19 -11.40
CA ALA A 241 -3.61 -20.59 -11.31
C ALA A 241 -4.61 -21.54 -12.00
N ASN A 242 -5.92 -21.32 -11.81
CA ASN A 242 -6.98 -22.23 -12.26
C ASN A 242 -7.53 -21.93 -13.67
N PHE A 243 -7.48 -20.68 -14.13
CA PHE A 243 -7.96 -20.31 -15.46
C PHE A 243 -6.78 -20.24 -16.44
N PRO A 244 -6.74 -21.10 -17.49
CA PRO A 244 -5.82 -20.90 -18.59
C PRO A 244 -6.25 -19.62 -19.33
N LEU A 245 -5.58 -18.51 -19.04
CA LEU A 245 -5.66 -17.33 -19.89
C LEU A 245 -5.11 -17.74 -21.26
N ARG A 246 -6.03 -18.08 -22.17
CA ARG A 246 -5.74 -18.33 -23.58
C ARG A 246 -5.33 -16.98 -24.15
N ALA A 247 -4.03 -16.66 -24.07
CA ALA A 247 -3.45 -15.45 -24.61
C ALA A 247 -3.49 -15.49 -26.15
N LYS A 248 -4.67 -15.30 -26.71
CA LYS A 248 -4.88 -14.84 -28.10
C LYS A 248 -5.74 -13.59 -28.00
N GLY A 249 -5.11 -12.47 -27.65
CA GLY A 249 -5.80 -11.20 -27.40
C GLY A 249 -4.88 -10.00 -27.56
N TRP A 250 -4.56 -9.65 -28.81
CA TRP A 250 -4.42 -8.30 -29.39
C TRP A 250 -3.57 -7.20 -28.73
N LEU A 251 -2.87 -7.43 -27.62
CA LEU A 251 -1.93 -6.47 -27.03
C LEU A 251 -0.54 -7.09 -26.82
N SER A 252 0.01 -7.68 -27.90
CA SER A 252 1.44 -7.93 -27.97
C SER A 252 2.13 -6.58 -28.21
N PHE A 253 2.49 -5.87 -27.14
CA PHE A 253 3.52 -4.83 -27.25
C PHE A 253 4.79 -5.54 -27.71
N TYR A 254 5.10 -5.38 -29.00
CA TYR A 254 6.38 -5.76 -29.58
C TYR A 254 7.47 -4.99 -28.83
N ILE A 255 8.15 -5.64 -27.89
CA ILE A 255 9.45 -5.20 -27.42
C ILE A 255 10.47 -5.88 -28.32
N PRO A 256 11.21 -5.12 -29.14
CA PRO A 256 12.21 -5.69 -30.02
C PRO A 256 13.32 -6.43 -29.25
N ARG A 257 13.67 -7.63 -29.71
CA ARG A 257 14.56 -8.61 -29.05
C ARG A 257 16.02 -8.17 -28.82
N TRP A 258 16.44 -7.01 -29.30
CA TRP A 258 17.81 -6.48 -29.13
C TRP A 258 18.10 -5.83 -27.77
N ALA A 259 17.12 -5.68 -26.87
CA ALA A 259 17.32 -5.03 -25.57
C ALA A 259 17.75 -5.97 -24.41
N VAL A 260 17.97 -7.27 -24.65
CA VAL A 260 18.24 -8.27 -23.57
C VAL A 260 19.61 -8.98 -23.73
N THR A 261 20.47 -8.52 -24.64
CA THR A 261 21.81 -9.14 -24.85
C THR A 261 22.98 -8.38 -24.24
N SER A 262 22.75 -7.45 -23.31
CA SER A 262 23.83 -6.81 -22.56
C SER A 262 23.36 -6.40 -21.16
N LEU A 263 23.43 -7.34 -20.22
CA LEU A 263 23.77 -7.21 -18.79
C LEU A 263 23.42 -8.50 -18.04
#